data_AF-A0A8C4DR94-F1
#
_entry.id   AF-A0A8C4DR94-F1
#
_cell.length_a   1.000
_cell.length_b   1.000
_cell.length_c   1.000
_cell.angle_alpha   90.00
_cell.angle_beta   90.00
_cell.angle_gamma   90.00
#
_symmetry.space_group_name_H-M   'P 1'
#
loop_
_entity.id
_entity.type
_entity.pdbx_description
1 polymer ?
#
loop_
_entity_poly.entity_id
_entity_poly.type
_entity_poly.pdbx_seq_one_letter_code
_entity_poly.pdbx_strand_id
1 'polypeptide(L)'
;MSELTMKTLMFLALLGIMTHSLKYIFTASSGVPNFPEFVTVGLVDEVQIDHCDSNTRRAEPKQDWMSRVTAEDPQYLEMETQASVRAQRTFKANIETAKQRFNQTGGVHIAQRMYGCEWDDDTGEVNGYDQWGYDGEDFIAFDLKTETWIAPKPQAVITKHKWDYNKAQIAQKKQYLTQICIDWLKKYLDYGRSSLLRTAETLFPLQRNTP
;
A
#
# COMPACT_ATOMS: atom_id res chain seq x y z
N MET A 1 33.55 12.01 -8.21
CA MET A 1 32.80 12.48 -7.03
C MET A 1 33.82 12.91 -5.98
N SER A 2 33.71 14.11 -5.40
CA SER A 2 34.70 14.63 -4.47
C SER A 2 34.51 14.04 -3.07
N GLU A 3 35.57 13.98 -2.27
CA GLU A 3 35.53 13.51 -0.89
C GLU A 3 34.52 14.30 -0.03
N LEU A 4 34.34 15.58 -0.36
CA LEU A 4 33.36 16.47 0.25
C LEU A 4 31.92 16.07 -0.12
N THR A 5 31.65 15.70 -1.38
CA THR A 5 30.30 15.25 -1.79
C THR A 5 29.93 13.91 -1.17
N MET A 6 30.90 13.00 -1.00
CA MET A 6 30.69 11.73 -0.30
C MET A 6 30.45 11.93 1.20
N LYS A 7 31.19 12.84 1.85
CA LYS A 7 30.97 13.21 3.26
C LYS A 7 29.62 13.88 3.46
N THR A 8 29.17 14.76 2.57
CA THR A 8 27.84 15.38 2.64
C THR A 8 26.72 14.35 2.45
N LEU A 9 26.87 13.41 1.51
CA LEU A 9 25.90 12.32 1.33
C LEU A 9 25.83 11.40 2.56
N MET A 10 26.98 11.09 3.17
CA MET A 10 27.05 10.31 4.40
C MET A 10 26.50 11.08 5.61
N PHE A 11 26.71 12.40 5.69
CA PHE A 11 26.14 13.23 6.75
C PHE A 11 24.61 13.34 6.62
N LEU A 12 24.07 13.42 5.40
CA LEU A 12 22.63 13.35 5.15
C LEU A 12 22.04 11.99 5.55
N ALA A 13 22.76 10.90 5.27
CA ALA A 13 22.37 9.56 5.74
C ALA A 13 22.47 9.38 7.26
N LEU A 14 23.33 10.16 7.95
CA LEU A 14 23.48 10.18 9.41
C LEU A 14 22.52 11.16 10.10
N LEU A 15 21.89 12.08 9.36
CA LEU A 15 20.99 13.12 9.87
C LEU A 15 19.51 12.70 9.93
N GLY A 16 19.16 11.49 9.52
CA GLY A 16 17.86 10.92 9.85
C GLY A 16 16.71 11.28 8.91
N ILE A 17 16.97 11.66 7.65
CA ILE A 17 15.90 11.77 6.65
C ILE A 17 15.34 10.37 6.42
N MET A 18 14.25 10.04 7.12
CA MET A 18 13.61 8.73 7.08
C MET A 18 12.18 8.92 6.60
N THR A 19 12.02 8.89 5.27
CA THR A 19 10.69 8.76 4.69
C THR A 19 10.10 7.41 5.07
N HIS A 20 9.02 7.44 5.83
CA HIS A 20 8.26 6.27 6.21
C HIS A 20 7.10 6.03 5.26
N SER A 21 6.66 4.78 5.13
CA SER A 21 5.55 4.41 4.26
C SER A 21 4.58 3.43 4.92
N LEU A 22 3.29 3.63 4.67
CA LEU A 22 2.23 2.64 4.92
C LEU A 22 1.61 2.27 3.58
N LYS A 23 1.66 0.97 3.22
CA LYS A 23 1.20 0.45 1.93
C LYS A 23 0.27 -0.73 2.14
N TYR A 24 -0.87 -0.70 1.46
CA TYR A 24 -1.76 -1.84 1.34
C TYR A 24 -1.77 -2.34 -0.11
N ILE A 25 -1.52 -3.63 -0.28
CA ILE A 25 -1.54 -4.31 -1.58
C ILE A 25 -2.69 -5.30 -1.58
N PHE A 26 -3.64 -5.08 -2.47
CA PHE A 26 -4.75 -5.99 -2.72
C PHE A 26 -4.47 -6.71 -4.03
N THR A 27 -4.52 -8.04 -4.02
CA THR A 27 -4.32 -8.87 -5.20
C THR A 27 -5.50 -9.80 -5.35
N ALA A 28 -6.18 -9.74 -6.50
CA ALA A 28 -7.19 -10.69 -6.88
C ALA A 28 -6.74 -11.50 -8.08
N SER A 29 -7.10 -12.77 -8.11
CA SER A 29 -6.80 -13.65 -9.23
C SER A 29 -8.06 -14.38 -9.70
N SER A 30 -8.11 -14.69 -10.99
CA SER A 30 -9.13 -15.53 -11.61
C SER A 30 -8.44 -16.62 -12.41
N GLY A 31 -8.87 -17.87 -12.23
CA GLY A 31 -8.35 -19.02 -12.98
C GLY A 31 -6.99 -19.56 -12.50
N VAL A 32 -6.46 -19.11 -11.35
CA VAL A 32 -5.21 -19.62 -10.77
C VAL A 32 -5.52 -20.81 -9.84
N PRO A 33 -5.10 -22.04 -10.17
CA PRO A 33 -5.29 -23.17 -9.27
C PRO A 33 -4.42 -23.02 -8.01
N ASN A 34 -4.95 -23.46 -6.86
CA ASN A 34 -4.24 -23.52 -5.57
C ASN A 34 -3.69 -22.18 -5.04
N PHE A 35 -4.18 -21.04 -5.55
CA PHE A 35 -3.87 -19.72 -5.03
C PHE A 35 -5.17 -19.06 -4.51
N PRO A 36 -5.14 -18.29 -3.41
CA PRO A 36 -6.33 -17.56 -2.96
C PRO A 36 -6.89 -16.65 -4.07
N GLU A 37 -8.21 -16.64 -4.25
CA GLU A 37 -8.86 -15.71 -5.19
C GLU A 37 -8.59 -14.24 -4.82
N PHE A 38 -8.31 -13.96 -3.54
CA PHE A 38 -8.01 -12.62 -3.05
C PHE A 38 -7.04 -12.64 -1.87
N VAL A 39 -6.11 -11.70 -1.85
CA VAL A 39 -5.12 -11.49 -0.79
C VAL A 39 -4.98 -9.99 -0.51
N THR A 40 -4.89 -9.61 0.76
CA THR A 40 -4.51 -8.26 1.21
C THR A 40 -3.27 -8.34 2.08
N VAL A 41 -2.35 -7.40 1.89
CA VAL A 41 -1.10 -7.27 2.66
C VAL A 41 -0.91 -5.81 3.05
N GLY A 42 -0.78 -5.53 4.33
CA GLY A 42 -0.31 -4.25 4.88
C GLY A 42 1.19 -4.27 5.14
N LEU A 43 1.88 -3.19 4.76
CA LEU A 43 3.32 -3.00 4.90
C LEU A 43 3.61 -1.66 5.58
N VAL A 44 4.51 -1.65 6.56
CA VAL A 44 5.12 -0.44 7.12
C VAL A 44 6.62 -0.51 6.83
N ASP A 45 7.15 0.45 6.08
CA ASP A 45 8.56 0.45 5.62
C ASP A 45 8.98 -0.89 5.01
N GLU A 46 8.13 -1.42 4.12
CA GLU A 46 8.28 -2.73 3.45
C GLU A 46 8.24 -3.96 4.39
N VAL A 47 8.01 -3.77 5.69
CA VAL A 47 7.79 -4.85 6.65
C VAL A 47 6.31 -5.20 6.70
N GLN A 48 5.97 -6.46 6.45
CA GLN A 48 4.60 -6.94 6.50
C GLN A 48 4.03 -6.90 7.92
N ILE A 49 2.93 -6.16 8.11
CA ILE A 49 2.26 -5.97 9.40
C ILE A 49 0.99 -6.79 9.54
N ASP A 50 0.30 -7.04 8.43
CA ASP A 50 -0.92 -7.85 8.39
C ASP A 50 -1.06 -8.63 7.09
N HIS A 51 -2.01 -9.56 7.10
CA HIS A 51 -2.37 -10.41 5.97
C HIS A 51 -3.83 -10.84 6.09
N CYS A 52 -4.55 -10.89 4.97
CA CYS A 52 -5.81 -11.62 4.89
C CYS A 52 -5.91 -12.28 3.52
N ASP A 53 -6.39 -13.53 3.47
CA ASP A 53 -6.62 -14.23 2.20
C ASP A 53 -8.04 -14.81 2.13
N SER A 54 -8.49 -15.17 0.93
CA SER A 54 -9.84 -15.67 0.69
C SER A 54 -10.10 -17.11 1.18
N ASN A 55 -9.06 -17.87 1.53
CA ASN A 55 -9.15 -19.22 2.06
C ASN A 55 -9.45 -19.18 3.57
N THR A 56 -8.67 -18.39 4.32
CA THR A 56 -8.82 -18.22 5.77
C THR A 56 -9.90 -17.21 6.13
N ARG A 57 -10.09 -16.19 5.28
CA ARG A 57 -11.04 -15.08 5.45
C ARG A 57 -10.93 -14.40 6.80
N ARG A 58 -9.69 -14.21 7.25
CA ARG A 58 -9.39 -13.60 8.54
C ARG A 58 -8.12 -12.76 8.41
N ALA A 59 -8.18 -11.53 8.92
CA ALA A 59 -7.01 -10.70 9.09
C ALA A 59 -6.12 -11.27 10.19
N GLU A 60 -4.85 -11.47 9.88
CA GLU A 60 -3.83 -11.99 10.77
C GLU A 60 -2.71 -10.96 10.93
N PRO A 61 -2.36 -10.58 12.17
CA PRO A 61 -1.16 -9.77 12.39
C PRO A 61 0.10 -10.59 12.07
N LYS A 62 1.12 -9.92 11.54
CA LYS A 62 2.42 -10.54 11.17
C LYS A 62 3.59 -10.03 12.00
N GLN A 63 3.36 -9.07 12.90
CA GLN A 63 4.36 -8.54 13.82
C GLN A 63 3.87 -8.63 15.27
N ASP A 64 4.74 -8.99 16.21
CA ASP A 64 4.39 -9.13 17.63
C ASP A 64 3.80 -7.85 18.23
N TRP A 65 4.28 -6.69 17.78
CA TRP A 65 3.83 -5.39 18.27
C TRP A 65 2.40 -5.03 17.82
N MET A 66 1.83 -5.72 16.83
CA MET A 66 0.42 -5.55 16.43
C MET A 66 -0.54 -5.94 17.56
N SER A 67 -0.09 -6.73 18.54
CA SER A 67 -0.86 -7.00 19.76
C SER A 67 -1.28 -5.71 20.50
N ARG A 68 -0.47 -4.65 20.43
CA ARG A 68 -0.79 -3.33 21.00
C ARG A 68 -1.94 -2.65 20.25
N VAL A 69 -1.94 -2.72 18.92
CA VAL A 69 -3.04 -2.20 18.08
C VAL A 69 -4.35 -2.85 18.50
N THR A 70 -4.36 -4.19 18.61
CA THR A 70 -5.57 -4.94 18.96
C THR A 70 -6.01 -4.80 20.41
N ALA A 71 -5.09 -4.41 21.31
CA ALA A 71 -5.43 -4.12 22.70
C ALA A 71 -6.13 -2.76 22.84
N GLU A 72 -5.70 -1.75 22.07
CA GLU A 72 -6.34 -0.43 22.04
C GLU A 72 -7.63 -0.41 21.23
N ASP A 73 -7.68 -1.14 20.12
CA ASP A 73 -8.86 -1.31 19.28
C ASP A 73 -9.18 -2.80 19.09
N PRO A 74 -10.00 -3.38 19.98
CA PRO A 74 -10.40 -4.78 19.88
C PRO A 74 -11.19 -5.13 18.61
N GLN A 75 -11.74 -4.13 17.90
CA GLN A 75 -12.50 -4.35 16.66
C GLN A 75 -11.63 -4.28 15.41
N TYR A 76 -10.37 -3.83 15.52
CA TYR A 76 -9.46 -3.63 14.40
C TYR A 76 -9.39 -4.83 13.45
N LEU A 77 -9.10 -6.04 13.95
CA LEU A 77 -8.97 -7.23 13.11
C LEU A 77 -10.29 -7.64 12.44
N GLU A 78 -11.41 -7.45 13.11
CA GLU A 78 -12.73 -7.74 12.54
C GLU A 78 -13.06 -6.74 11.42
N MET A 79 -12.75 -5.46 11.62
CA MET A 79 -12.90 -4.42 10.61
C MET A 79 -12.05 -4.71 9.36
N GLU A 80 -10.77 -5.06 9.55
CA GLU A 80 -9.87 -5.44 8.46
C GLU A 80 -10.36 -6.69 7.72
N THR A 81 -10.85 -7.69 8.46
CA THR A 81 -11.45 -8.90 7.88
C THR A 81 -12.66 -8.56 7.01
N GLN A 82 -13.59 -7.74 7.51
CA GLN A 82 -14.78 -7.32 6.77
C GLN A 82 -14.44 -6.43 5.58
N ALA A 83 -13.42 -5.57 5.69
CA ALA A 83 -12.91 -4.79 4.57
C ALA A 83 -12.36 -5.70 3.46
N SER A 84 -11.54 -6.70 3.81
CA SER A 84 -10.98 -7.67 2.87
C SER A 84 -12.07 -8.48 2.16
N VAL A 85 -13.06 -9.00 2.89
CA VAL A 85 -14.19 -9.74 2.29
C VAL A 85 -15.03 -8.88 1.33
N ARG A 86 -15.25 -7.59 1.66
CA ARG A 86 -15.94 -6.65 0.76
C ARG A 86 -15.09 -6.34 -0.48
N ALA A 87 -13.78 -6.19 -0.30
CA ALA A 87 -12.84 -5.94 -1.40
C ALA A 87 -12.79 -7.13 -2.36
N GLN A 88 -12.73 -8.38 -1.87
CA GLN A 88 -12.78 -9.59 -2.70
C GLN A 88 -13.93 -9.56 -3.71
N ARG A 89 -15.16 -9.27 -3.23
CA ARG A 89 -16.35 -9.21 -4.10
C ARG A 89 -16.22 -8.14 -5.18
N THR A 90 -15.69 -6.98 -4.81
CA THR A 90 -15.46 -5.85 -5.73
C THR A 90 -14.41 -6.22 -6.79
N PHE A 91 -13.29 -6.82 -6.39
CA PHE A 91 -12.24 -7.20 -7.31
C PHE A 91 -12.67 -8.31 -8.28
N LYS A 92 -13.47 -9.28 -7.81
CA LYS A 92 -14.07 -10.30 -8.68
C LYS A 92 -14.91 -9.66 -9.79
N ALA A 93 -15.77 -8.70 -9.45
CA ALA A 93 -16.56 -7.97 -10.44
C ALA A 93 -15.68 -7.10 -11.37
N ASN A 94 -14.60 -6.52 -10.83
CA ASN A 94 -13.66 -5.73 -11.62
C ASN A 94 -12.91 -6.59 -12.66
N ILE A 95 -12.49 -7.81 -12.30
CA ILE A 95 -11.85 -8.74 -13.25
C ILE A 95 -12.80 -9.08 -14.40
N GLU A 96 -14.07 -9.40 -14.12
CA GLU A 96 -15.04 -9.70 -15.18
C GLU A 96 -15.31 -8.48 -16.08
N THR A 97 -15.34 -7.28 -15.49
CA THR A 97 -15.46 -6.04 -16.26
C THR A 97 -14.21 -5.80 -17.13
N ALA A 98 -13.01 -6.07 -16.61
CA ALA A 98 -11.77 -5.90 -17.34
C ALA A 98 -11.69 -6.89 -18.52
N LYS A 99 -12.00 -8.17 -18.29
CA LYS A 99 -12.07 -9.19 -19.34
C LYS A 99 -12.92 -8.73 -20.53
N GLN A 100 -14.11 -8.20 -20.26
CA GLN A 100 -14.99 -7.67 -21.30
C GLN A 100 -14.36 -6.50 -22.07
N ARG A 101 -13.73 -5.55 -21.36
CA ARG A 101 -13.11 -4.37 -21.99
C ARG A 101 -11.87 -4.69 -22.81
N PHE A 102 -11.16 -5.76 -22.45
CA PHE A 102 -10.00 -6.27 -23.19
C PHE A 102 -10.35 -7.36 -24.20
N ASN A 103 -11.63 -7.70 -24.38
CA ASN A 103 -12.11 -8.78 -25.25
C ASN A 103 -11.48 -10.15 -24.90
N GLN A 104 -11.24 -10.42 -23.63
CA GLN A 104 -10.69 -11.68 -23.12
C GLN A 104 -11.83 -12.64 -22.75
N THR A 105 -11.77 -13.89 -23.24
CA THR A 105 -12.82 -14.90 -23.05
C THR A 105 -12.44 -16.05 -22.11
N GLY A 106 -11.23 -16.02 -21.56
CA GLY A 106 -10.69 -17.03 -20.66
C GLY A 106 -9.22 -16.78 -20.34
N GLY A 107 -8.63 -17.66 -19.54
CA GLY A 107 -7.26 -17.53 -19.06
C GLY A 107 -7.17 -17.08 -17.60
N VAL A 108 -5.93 -16.94 -17.15
CA VAL A 108 -5.60 -16.41 -15.82
C VAL A 108 -5.57 -14.89 -15.91
N HIS A 109 -6.23 -14.24 -14.96
CA HIS A 109 -6.19 -12.78 -14.86
C HIS A 109 -5.91 -12.34 -13.43
N ILE A 110 -5.18 -11.24 -13.31
CA ILE A 110 -4.77 -10.67 -12.03
C ILE A 110 -5.18 -9.19 -12.01
N ALA A 111 -5.86 -8.78 -10.94
CA ALA A 111 -6.14 -7.38 -10.67
C ALA A 111 -5.48 -6.99 -9.34
N GLN A 112 -4.72 -5.90 -9.36
CA GLN A 112 -4.00 -5.42 -8.19
C GLN A 112 -4.38 -3.97 -7.89
N ARG A 113 -4.36 -3.62 -6.60
CA ARG A 113 -4.37 -2.24 -6.14
C ARG A 113 -3.29 -2.06 -5.09
N MET A 114 -2.49 -1.04 -5.27
CA MET A 114 -1.55 -0.55 -4.26
C MET A 114 -1.99 0.84 -3.84
N TYR A 115 -2.28 1.03 -2.56
CA TYR A 115 -2.61 2.35 -2.02
C TYR A 115 -2.00 2.57 -0.66
N GLY A 116 -1.77 3.83 -0.30
CA GLY A 116 -1.00 4.14 0.89
C GLY A 116 -0.48 5.56 0.90
N CYS A 117 0.39 5.83 1.87
CA CYS A 117 0.95 7.14 2.11
C CYS A 117 2.42 7.05 2.50
N GLU A 118 3.11 8.17 2.29
CA GLU A 118 4.48 8.40 2.71
C GLU A 118 4.50 9.63 3.61
N TRP A 119 5.35 9.58 4.64
CA TRP A 119 5.57 10.67 5.57
C TRP A 119 7.06 10.86 5.77
N ASP A 120 7.54 12.05 5.47
CA ASP A 120 8.89 12.47 5.82
C ASP A 120 8.90 13.04 7.23
N ASP A 121 9.59 12.38 8.15
CA ASP A 121 9.57 12.68 9.58
C ASP A 121 10.36 13.94 9.96
N ASP A 122 11.26 14.39 9.08
CA ASP A 122 12.04 15.61 9.21
C ASP A 122 11.29 16.85 8.70
N THR A 123 10.81 16.80 7.46
CA THR A 123 10.16 17.93 6.79
C THR A 123 8.67 18.02 7.06
N GLY A 124 8.06 16.91 7.49
CA GLY A 124 6.61 16.77 7.60
C GLY A 124 5.91 16.62 6.25
N GLU A 125 6.66 16.44 5.14
CA GLU A 125 6.06 16.23 3.82
C GLU A 125 5.22 14.95 3.81
N VAL A 126 4.06 15.04 3.17
CA VAL A 126 3.10 13.95 3.05
C VAL A 126 2.81 13.71 1.58
N ASN A 127 2.89 12.45 1.18
CA ASN A 127 2.52 12.00 -0.14
C ASN A 127 1.58 10.79 -0.04
N GLY A 128 0.90 10.47 -1.14
CA GLY A 128 0.00 9.34 -1.18
C GLY A 128 -0.22 8.80 -2.58
N TYR A 129 -0.52 7.52 -2.65
CA TYR A 129 -0.71 6.80 -3.90
C TYR A 129 -1.95 5.91 -3.85
N ASP A 130 -2.59 5.74 -5.00
CA ASP A 130 -3.65 4.76 -5.23
C ASP A 130 -3.60 4.33 -6.70
N GLN A 131 -3.00 3.17 -6.93
CA GLN A 131 -2.65 2.65 -8.24
C GLN A 131 -3.32 1.29 -8.43
N TRP A 132 -3.87 1.09 -9.63
CA TRP A 132 -4.51 -0.15 -10.02
C TRP A 132 -3.77 -0.74 -11.21
N GLY A 133 -3.49 -2.03 -11.15
CA GLY A 133 -2.89 -2.82 -12.22
C GLY A 133 -3.82 -3.94 -12.67
N TYR A 134 -3.69 -4.33 -13.93
CA TYR A 134 -4.40 -5.46 -14.52
C TYR A 134 -3.44 -6.27 -15.40
N ASP A 135 -3.37 -7.58 -15.17
CA ASP A 135 -2.46 -8.52 -15.84
C ASP A 135 -0.98 -8.06 -15.85
N GLY A 136 -0.56 -7.42 -14.76
CA GLY A 136 0.83 -6.94 -14.57
C GLY A 136 1.13 -5.58 -15.17
N GLU A 137 0.16 -4.94 -15.82
CA GLU A 137 0.31 -3.61 -16.42
C GLU A 137 -0.45 -2.53 -15.65
N ASP A 138 0.08 -1.30 -15.69
CA ASP A 138 -0.60 -0.13 -15.14
C ASP A 138 -1.95 0.08 -15.82
N PHE A 139 -3.02 0.19 -15.02
CA PHE A 139 -4.38 0.35 -15.52
C PHE A 139 -4.94 1.74 -15.25
N ILE A 140 -4.93 2.19 -13.99
CA ILE A 140 -5.38 3.54 -13.60
C ILE A 140 -4.75 3.97 -12.28
N ALA A 141 -4.35 5.23 -12.14
CA ALA A 141 -3.70 5.77 -10.94
C ALA A 141 -4.30 7.11 -10.53
N PHE A 142 -4.45 7.37 -9.24
CA PHE A 142 -4.93 8.65 -8.73
C PHE A 142 -3.77 9.64 -8.60
N ASP A 143 -3.86 10.78 -9.28
CA ASP A 143 -2.95 11.90 -9.09
C ASP A 143 -3.48 12.81 -7.99
N LEU A 144 -2.86 12.70 -6.82
CA LEU A 144 -3.22 13.46 -5.63
C LEU A 144 -3.07 14.97 -5.82
N LYS A 145 -2.14 15.42 -6.68
CA LYS A 145 -1.86 16.86 -6.89
C LYS A 145 -2.96 17.53 -7.71
N THR A 146 -3.40 16.87 -8.78
CA THR A 146 -4.49 17.40 -9.63
C THR A 146 -5.88 16.95 -9.20
N GLU A 147 -5.96 16.00 -8.27
CA GLU A 147 -7.20 15.37 -7.82
C GLU A 147 -7.96 14.71 -9.00
N THR A 148 -7.22 14.10 -9.91
CA THR A 148 -7.77 13.40 -11.08
C THR A 148 -7.16 12.02 -11.25
N TRP A 149 -7.83 11.15 -12.00
CA TRP A 149 -7.32 9.83 -12.34
C TRP A 149 -6.54 9.84 -13.65
N ILE A 150 -5.39 9.19 -13.70
CA ILE A 150 -4.59 8.98 -14.91
C ILE A 150 -4.90 7.57 -15.43
N ALA A 151 -5.35 7.49 -16.68
CA ALA A 151 -5.70 6.24 -17.35
C ALA A 151 -4.69 5.94 -18.48
N PRO A 152 -3.59 5.20 -18.22
CA PRO A 152 -2.62 4.83 -19.25
C PRO A 152 -3.17 3.89 -20.32
N LYS A 153 -4.27 3.19 -20.05
CA LYS A 153 -4.94 2.29 -21.00
C LYS A 153 -6.28 2.85 -21.47
N PRO A 154 -6.62 2.73 -22.77
CA PRO A 154 -7.94 3.12 -23.29
C PRO A 154 -9.10 2.46 -22.52
N GLN A 155 -8.94 1.21 -22.11
CA GLN A 155 -9.92 0.41 -21.35
C GLN A 155 -10.22 1.00 -19.97
N ALA A 156 -9.32 1.84 -19.42
CA ALA A 156 -9.50 2.51 -18.15
C ALA A 156 -10.22 3.86 -18.25
N VAL A 157 -10.35 4.44 -19.44
CA VAL A 157 -10.93 5.79 -19.65
C VAL A 157 -12.36 5.89 -19.14
N ILE A 158 -13.17 4.84 -19.33
CA ILE A 158 -14.55 4.78 -18.80
C ILE A 158 -14.54 4.86 -17.26
N THR A 159 -13.60 4.17 -16.62
CA THR A 159 -13.43 4.22 -15.15
C THR A 159 -12.96 5.60 -14.70
N LYS A 160 -11.98 6.19 -15.39
CA LYS A 160 -11.50 7.55 -15.15
C LYS A 160 -12.65 8.55 -15.16
N HIS A 161 -13.47 8.59 -16.21
CA HIS A 161 -14.59 9.54 -16.28
C HIS A 161 -15.59 9.34 -15.13
N LYS A 162 -15.93 8.09 -14.81
CA LYS A 162 -16.83 7.78 -13.69
C LYS A 162 -16.27 8.26 -12.35
N TRP A 163 -14.98 8.04 -12.09
CA TRP A 163 -14.36 8.39 -10.82
C TRP A 163 -14.03 9.89 -10.72
N ASP A 164 -13.60 10.54 -11.80
CA ASP A 164 -13.34 11.99 -11.86
C ASP A 164 -14.61 12.83 -11.63
N TYR A 165 -15.77 12.30 -12.04
CA TYR A 165 -17.07 12.93 -11.82
C TYR A 165 -17.49 12.89 -10.34
N ASN A 166 -17.05 11.88 -9.58
CA ASN A 166 -17.45 11.71 -8.19
C ASN A 166 -16.58 12.52 -7.22
N LYS A 167 -16.89 13.81 -7.08
CA LYS A 167 -16.14 14.74 -6.21
C LYS A 167 -16.13 14.34 -4.73
N ALA A 168 -17.21 13.73 -4.23
CA ALA A 168 -17.25 13.25 -2.85
C ALA A 168 -16.22 12.13 -2.62
N GLN A 169 -16.10 11.19 -3.56
CA GLN A 169 -15.12 10.09 -3.47
C GLN A 169 -13.68 10.60 -3.60
N ILE A 170 -13.44 11.62 -4.43
CA ILE A 170 -12.13 12.27 -4.53
C ILE A 170 -11.74 12.92 -3.20
N ALA A 171 -12.65 13.68 -2.59
CA ALA A 171 -12.41 14.31 -1.29
C ALA A 171 -12.12 13.29 -0.19
N GLN A 172 -12.91 12.20 -0.11
CA GLN A 172 -12.66 11.10 0.82
C GLN A 172 -11.30 10.44 0.61
N LYS A 173 -10.91 10.23 -0.66
CA LYS A 173 -9.61 9.64 -1.01
C LYS A 173 -8.46 10.55 -0.60
N LYS A 174 -8.55 11.84 -0.90
CA LYS A 174 -7.57 12.84 -0.47
C LYS A 174 -7.43 12.87 1.05
N GLN A 175 -8.55 12.91 1.78
CA GLN A 175 -8.55 12.88 3.24
C GLN A 175 -7.87 11.61 3.78
N TYR A 176 -8.18 10.45 3.19
CA TYR A 176 -7.54 9.21 3.61
C TYR A 176 -6.02 9.24 3.38
N LEU A 177 -5.58 9.58 2.17
CA LEU A 177 -4.17 9.52 1.77
C LEU A 177 -3.30 10.56 2.49
N THR A 178 -3.86 11.72 2.85
CA THR A 178 -3.09 12.83 3.43
C THR A 178 -3.21 12.96 4.95
N GLN A 179 -4.18 12.28 5.58
CA GLN A 179 -4.43 12.40 7.02
C GLN A 179 -4.56 11.03 7.68
N ILE A 180 -5.63 10.29 7.36
CA ILE A 180 -5.96 9.04 8.06
C ILE A 180 -4.83 8.01 7.93
N CYS A 181 -4.28 7.85 6.72
CA CYS A 181 -3.16 6.93 6.48
C CYS A 181 -1.92 7.35 7.27
N ILE A 182 -1.64 8.65 7.37
CA ILE A 182 -0.48 9.20 8.10
C ILE A 182 -0.64 8.98 9.61
N ASP A 183 -1.84 9.16 10.14
CA ASP A 183 -2.13 8.91 11.56
C ASP A 183 -1.89 7.43 11.89
N TRP A 184 -2.34 6.51 11.03
CA TRP A 184 -2.07 5.08 11.17
C TRP A 184 -0.58 4.75 11.03
N LEU A 185 0.11 5.33 10.06
CA LEU A 185 1.55 5.14 9.88
C LEU A 185 2.32 5.53 11.14
N LYS A 186 2.07 6.73 11.69
CA LYS A 186 2.68 7.19 12.94
C LYS A 186 2.38 6.26 14.11
N LYS A 187 1.14 5.78 14.21
CA LYS A 187 0.70 4.83 15.24
C LYS A 187 1.47 3.51 15.14
N TYR A 188 1.63 2.95 13.94
CA TYR A 188 2.40 1.72 13.73
C TYR A 188 3.89 1.89 13.99
N LEU A 189 4.47 3.03 13.61
CA LEU A 189 5.87 3.34 13.91
C LEU A 189 6.12 3.44 15.41
N ASP A 190 5.19 4.02 16.17
CA ASP A 190 5.31 4.08 17.64
C ASP A 190 5.27 2.69 18.28
N TYR A 191 4.36 1.83 17.84
CA TYR A 191 4.28 0.45 18.34
C TYR A 191 5.47 -0.41 17.93
N GLY A 192 5.91 -0.25 16.68
CA GLY A 192 6.95 -1.05 16.06
C GLY A 192 8.37 -0.51 16.27
N ARG A 193 8.55 0.66 16.92
CA ARG A 193 9.83 1.41 16.96
C ARG A 193 11.06 0.53 17.21
N SER A 194 11.02 -0.34 18.22
CA SER A 194 12.15 -1.20 18.56
C SER A 194 12.44 -2.29 17.52
N SER A 195 11.40 -2.78 16.83
CA SER A 195 11.52 -3.87 15.86
C SER A 195 11.85 -3.36 14.46
N LEU A 196 11.27 -2.24 14.04
CA LEU A 196 11.44 -1.65 12.72
C LEU A 196 12.82 -1.00 12.55
N LEU A 197 13.32 -0.28 13.56
CA LEU A 197 14.66 0.32 13.53
C LEU A 197 15.78 -0.74 13.40
N ARG A 198 15.60 -1.90 14.05
CA ARG A 198 16.56 -3.02 13.92
C ARG A 198 16.62 -3.55 12.50
N THR A 199 15.51 -3.59 11.77
CA THR A 199 15.49 -4.04 10.38
C THR A 199 16.21 -3.06 9.46
N ALA A 200 16.03 -1.75 9.66
CA ALA A 200 16.78 -0.71 8.94
C ALA A 200 18.29 -0.83 9.17
N GLU A 201 18.74 -1.06 10.42
CA GLU A 201 20.15 -1.29 10.74
C GLU A 201 20.71 -2.56 10.06
N THR A 202 19.90 -3.61 9.90
CA THR A 202 20.34 -4.84 9.22
C THR A 202 20.39 -4.71 7.69
N LEU A 203 19.57 -3.84 7.09
CA LEU A 203 19.58 -3.55 5.65
C LEU A 203 20.72 -2.59 5.28
N PHE A 204 21.12 -1.73 6.22
CA PHE A 204 22.25 -0.82 6.08
C PHE A 204 23.27 -1.08 7.20
N PRO A 205 23.99 -2.21 7.18
CA PRO A 205 25.04 -2.44 8.15
C PRO A 205 26.12 -1.38 7.91
N LEU A 206 26.20 -0.39 8.80
CA LEU A 206 27.37 0.47 8.92
C LEU A 206 28.58 -0.46 8.94
N GLN A 207 29.50 -0.30 8.00
CA GLN A 207 30.84 -0.88 8.10
C GLN A 207 31.57 -0.20 9.26
N ARG A 208 31.13 -0.46 10.50
CA ARG A 208 32.00 -0.44 11.66
C ARG A 208 32.90 -1.65 11.48
N ASN A 209 34.03 -1.44 10.81
CA ASN A 209 35.32 -2.07 11.08
C ASN A 209 36.29 -1.72 9.95
N THR A 210 37.18 -0.76 10.21
CA THR A 210 38.62 -1.01 10.05
C THR A 210 39.40 -0.05 10.97
N PRO A 211 40.40 -0.56 11.72
CA PRO A 211 41.29 0.25 12.56
C PRO A 211 42.22 1.16 11.75
#